data_AF-A0A1E5JVE2-F1
#
_entry.id   AF-A0A1E5JVE2-F1
#
_cell.length_a   1.000
_cell.length_b   1.000
_cell.length_c   1.000
_cell.angle_alpha   90.00
_cell.angle_beta   90.00
_cell.angle_gamma   90.00
#
_symmetry.space_group_name_H-M   'P 1'
#
loop_
_entity.id
_entity.type
_entity.pdbx_description
1 polymer ?
#
loop_
_entity_poly.entity_id
_entity_poly.type
_entity_poly.pdbx_seq_one_letter_code
_entity_poly.pdbx_strand_id
1 'polypeptide(L)'
;MQLFTDVGPILIEYKEADPQARRAMMQEMIAGIKKLPGQVIHQNQAKTHFKVLAYAATFINYVDVLQRMENQQYFDILLDFYGMEMDAQLSSWFEFGKTPGQMRLKHSIHEYTPEIWKEFRAAQKAHLKKTNKSHLFNLDELDIYYPPAAQLYPIQIQMGGKLENEAVDRIHVDAQGRIRFAKHQGFYLLPGGGMIEITNKAKIDDLQRKMLEEHLEEEHANLYMKAGELYNQLTPDDFNAALTKAFSSKQALSLPTALRGWLQEHLTEESNAMRLETIIAKLDQQIEEAKKNLQQDHAKESQAKKQHLLKSVIELRAIVQVQTFELTLLFTEALHYIKKNTICVDIQQYLDARVLGGSQISHSFIMSGQPLEEWFTTKFNGVDGEFGDDISGSEIERLTLFEALSKFRKIKFSHILIGLAAYEVCLDNGTLLVENIWHETQFEEVCQVLFEEARRLG
;
A
#
# COMPACT_ATOMS: atom_id res chain seq x y z
N MET A 1 -20.38 -11.65 0.40
CA MET A 1 -20.67 -10.22 0.22
C MET A 1 -19.49 -9.63 -0.53
N GLN A 2 -19.56 -9.45 -1.85
CA GLN A 2 -18.45 -8.78 -2.55
C GLN A 2 -18.45 -7.31 -2.14
N LEU A 3 -17.33 -6.81 -1.65
CA LEU A 3 -17.22 -5.44 -1.15
C LEU A 3 -17.04 -4.50 -2.33
N PHE A 4 -18.13 -3.90 -2.78
CA PHE A 4 -18.11 -2.82 -3.77
C PHE A 4 -17.91 -3.22 -5.23
N THR A 5 -18.25 -4.45 -5.62
CA THR A 5 -18.47 -4.84 -7.03
C THR A 5 -19.42 -3.91 -7.77
N ASP A 6 -20.32 -3.23 -7.07
CA ASP A 6 -21.35 -2.38 -7.66
C ASP A 6 -20.80 -1.13 -8.36
N VAL A 7 -19.64 -0.59 -7.93
CA VAL A 7 -19.07 0.61 -8.57
C VAL A 7 -18.29 0.27 -9.84
N GLY A 8 -17.70 -0.93 -9.93
CA GLY A 8 -16.89 -1.37 -11.08
C GLY A 8 -17.63 -1.26 -12.42
N PRO A 9 -18.86 -1.82 -12.55
CA PRO A 9 -19.68 -1.66 -13.75
C PRO A 9 -19.91 -0.21 -14.15
N ILE A 10 -20.15 0.69 -13.18
CA ILE A 10 -20.37 2.12 -13.46
C ILE A 10 -19.09 2.77 -14.03
N LEU A 11 -17.91 2.39 -13.55
CA LEU A 11 -16.65 2.89 -14.09
C LEU A 11 -16.41 2.39 -15.52
N ILE A 12 -16.72 1.11 -15.79
CA ILE A 12 -16.63 0.52 -17.14
C ILE A 12 -17.62 1.18 -18.10
N GLU A 13 -18.87 1.36 -17.67
CA GLU A 13 -19.90 2.03 -18.48
C GLU A 13 -19.49 3.47 -18.81
N TYR A 14 -18.94 4.22 -17.85
CA TYR A 14 -18.46 5.58 -18.09
C TYR A 14 -17.32 5.63 -19.10
N LYS A 15 -16.38 4.68 -19.02
CA LYS A 15 -15.28 4.55 -19.98
C LYS A 15 -15.80 4.40 -21.41
N GLU A 16 -16.81 3.54 -21.59
CA GLU A 16 -17.36 3.15 -22.89
C GLU A 16 -18.41 4.14 -23.42
N ALA A 17 -18.95 4.98 -22.54
CA ALA A 17 -19.94 6.00 -22.87
C ALA A 17 -19.38 7.14 -23.74
N ASP A 18 -20.24 7.66 -24.62
CA ASP A 18 -19.97 8.88 -25.36
C ASP A 18 -20.03 10.14 -24.45
N PRO A 19 -19.61 11.33 -24.93
CA PRO A 19 -19.59 12.53 -24.10
C PRO A 19 -20.96 12.95 -23.51
N GLN A 20 -22.08 12.66 -24.20
CA GLN A 20 -23.41 13.00 -23.70
C GLN A 20 -23.84 12.05 -22.57
N ALA A 21 -23.62 10.75 -22.77
CA ALA A 21 -23.88 9.73 -21.75
C ALA A 21 -23.00 9.94 -20.50
N ARG A 22 -21.71 10.23 -20.67
CA ARG A 22 -20.80 10.58 -19.56
C ARG A 22 -21.32 11.75 -18.72
N ARG A 23 -21.82 12.82 -19.35
CA ARG A 23 -22.44 13.95 -18.65
C ARG A 23 -23.70 13.54 -17.88
N ALA A 24 -24.54 12.70 -18.47
CA ALA A 24 -25.75 12.21 -17.82
C ALA A 24 -25.43 11.37 -16.57
N MET A 25 -24.43 10.47 -16.66
CA MET A 25 -23.97 9.67 -15.52
C MET A 25 -23.44 10.53 -14.37
N MET A 26 -22.65 11.58 -14.68
CA MET A 26 -22.18 12.53 -13.66
C MET A 26 -23.35 13.27 -13.00
N GLN A 27 -24.35 13.71 -13.78
CA GLN A 27 -25.54 14.35 -13.24
C GLN A 27 -26.36 13.42 -12.35
N GLU A 28 -26.50 12.15 -12.72
CA GLU A 28 -27.19 11.13 -11.93
C GLU A 28 -26.47 10.89 -10.59
N MET A 29 -25.14 10.77 -10.61
CA MET A 29 -24.33 10.64 -9.40
C MET A 29 -24.59 11.81 -8.43
N ILE A 30 -24.59 13.04 -8.96
CA ILE A 30 -24.87 14.25 -8.19
C ILE A 30 -26.30 14.32 -7.69
N ALA A 31 -27.28 13.88 -8.49
CA ALA A 31 -28.67 13.78 -8.06
C ALA A 31 -28.83 12.74 -6.94
N GLY A 32 -28.05 11.67 -6.94
CA GLY A 32 -27.99 10.67 -5.86
C GLY A 32 -27.57 11.30 -4.52
N ILE A 33 -26.48 12.07 -4.51
CA ILE A 33 -26.00 12.76 -3.31
C ILE A 33 -27.05 13.76 -2.79
N LYS A 34 -27.69 14.53 -3.68
CA LYS A 34 -28.73 15.52 -3.30
C LYS A 34 -29.98 14.92 -2.66
N LYS A 35 -30.23 13.61 -2.86
CA LYS A 35 -31.38 12.91 -2.27
C LYS A 35 -31.09 12.41 -0.85
N LEU A 36 -29.84 12.44 -0.39
CA LEU A 36 -29.47 11.99 0.94
C LEU A 36 -29.97 12.97 2.00
N PRO A 37 -30.75 12.53 3.01
CA PRO A 37 -31.12 13.40 4.13
C PRO A 37 -29.88 13.71 4.99
N GLY A 38 -29.78 14.94 5.49
CA GLY A 38 -28.69 15.33 6.40
C GLY A 38 -28.76 14.67 7.78
N GLN A 39 -29.97 14.34 8.22
CA GLN A 39 -30.20 13.63 9.48
C GLN A 39 -30.17 12.11 9.28
N VAL A 40 -29.43 11.43 10.15
CA VAL A 40 -29.31 9.97 10.19
C VAL A 40 -29.63 9.48 11.59
N ILE A 41 -30.58 8.57 11.71
CA ILE A 41 -31.13 8.11 13.00
C ILE A 41 -30.73 6.66 13.29
N HIS A 42 -30.41 5.88 12.26
CA HIS A 42 -30.09 4.46 12.40
C HIS A 42 -28.90 4.04 11.54
N GLN A 43 -28.21 3.01 11.99
CA GLN A 43 -26.98 2.47 11.40
C GLN A 43 -27.08 2.19 9.88
N ASN A 44 -28.20 1.61 9.42
CA ASN A 44 -28.38 1.28 8.00
C ASN A 44 -28.44 2.54 7.11
N GLN A 45 -28.97 3.64 7.63
CA GLN A 45 -28.96 4.93 6.93
C GLN A 45 -27.54 5.48 6.84
N ALA A 46 -26.77 5.45 7.95
CA ALA A 46 -25.37 5.87 7.96
C ALA A 46 -24.54 5.11 6.91
N LYS A 47 -24.64 3.77 6.89
CA LYS A 47 -23.96 2.93 5.89
C LYS A 47 -24.34 3.29 4.47
N THR A 48 -25.64 3.48 4.21
CA THR A 48 -26.14 3.86 2.88
C THR A 48 -25.56 5.21 2.45
N HIS A 49 -25.53 6.20 3.33
CA HIS A 49 -25.01 7.53 3.01
C HIS A 49 -23.51 7.48 2.74
N PHE A 50 -22.72 6.85 3.62
CA PHE A 50 -21.27 6.69 3.41
C PHE A 50 -20.96 5.92 2.13
N LYS A 51 -21.74 4.87 1.80
CA LYS A 51 -21.60 4.13 0.54
C LYS A 51 -21.81 5.05 -0.67
N VAL A 52 -22.89 5.83 -0.69
CA VAL A 52 -23.18 6.77 -1.79
C VAL A 52 -22.07 7.82 -1.93
N LEU A 53 -21.61 8.40 -0.83
CA LEU A 53 -20.55 9.42 -0.86
C LEU A 53 -19.20 8.84 -1.31
N ALA A 54 -18.80 7.67 -0.81
CA ALA A 54 -17.55 7.01 -1.20
C ALA A 54 -17.58 6.55 -2.67
N TYR A 55 -18.73 6.11 -3.16
CA TYR A 55 -18.90 5.74 -4.56
C TYR A 55 -18.82 6.96 -5.46
N ALA A 56 -19.46 8.06 -5.08
CA ALA A 56 -19.35 9.31 -5.82
C ALA A 56 -17.91 9.83 -5.83
N ALA A 57 -17.20 9.82 -4.69
CA ALA A 57 -15.79 10.19 -4.61
C ALA A 57 -14.90 9.32 -5.51
N THR A 58 -15.13 8.00 -5.50
CA THR A 58 -14.42 7.03 -6.35
C THR A 58 -14.68 7.32 -7.82
N PHE A 59 -15.94 7.52 -8.20
CA PHE A 59 -16.35 7.84 -9.56
C PHE A 59 -15.73 9.16 -10.05
N ILE A 60 -15.85 10.24 -9.27
CA ILE A 60 -15.28 11.56 -9.61
C ILE A 60 -13.76 11.48 -9.79
N ASN A 61 -13.07 10.74 -8.92
CA ASN A 61 -11.63 10.50 -9.08
C ASN A 61 -11.31 9.75 -10.38
N TYR A 62 -12.07 8.70 -10.68
CA TYR A 62 -11.91 7.93 -11.91
C TYR A 62 -12.14 8.81 -13.16
N VAL A 63 -13.20 9.62 -13.18
CA VAL A 63 -13.52 10.53 -14.28
C VAL A 63 -12.36 11.50 -14.55
N ASP A 64 -11.82 12.12 -13.52
CA ASP A 64 -10.68 13.03 -13.66
C ASP A 64 -9.41 12.34 -14.15
N VAL A 65 -9.14 11.13 -13.67
CA VAL A 65 -7.99 10.32 -14.14
C VAL A 65 -8.18 9.96 -15.62
N LEU A 66 -9.37 9.50 -16.01
CA LEU A 66 -9.68 9.15 -17.39
C LEU A 66 -9.57 10.39 -18.30
N GLN A 67 -10.13 11.53 -17.90
CA GLN A 67 -10.00 12.79 -18.65
C GLN A 67 -8.55 13.22 -18.78
N ARG A 68 -7.73 13.07 -17.74
CA ARG A 68 -6.30 13.34 -17.83
C ARG A 68 -5.63 12.40 -18.84
N MET A 69 -5.91 11.10 -18.80
CA MET A 69 -5.33 10.15 -19.77
C MET A 69 -5.74 10.44 -21.21
N GLU A 70 -7.00 10.81 -21.43
CA GLU A 70 -7.51 11.12 -22.77
C GLU A 70 -6.92 12.42 -23.33
N ASN A 71 -6.53 13.37 -22.47
CA ASN A 71 -6.10 14.72 -22.88
C ASN A 71 -4.61 15.02 -22.60
N GLN A 72 -3.86 14.15 -21.92
CA GLN A 72 -2.47 14.39 -21.57
C GLN A 72 -1.53 14.09 -22.74
N GLN A 73 -0.57 15.00 -22.94
CA GLN A 73 0.60 14.75 -23.77
C GLN A 73 1.71 14.01 -23.00
N TYR A 74 1.80 14.16 -21.68
CA TYR A 74 2.83 13.52 -20.85
C TYR A 74 2.21 12.41 -19.99
N PHE A 75 2.93 11.31 -19.84
CA PHE A 75 2.59 10.22 -18.95
C PHE A 75 3.84 9.73 -18.22
N ASP A 76 3.68 9.15 -17.04
CA ASP A 76 4.81 8.62 -16.30
C ASP A 76 5.08 7.17 -16.71
N ILE A 77 6.32 6.74 -16.62
CA ILE A 77 6.73 5.35 -16.80
C ILE A 77 7.52 4.92 -15.58
N LEU A 78 7.61 3.61 -15.33
CA LEU A 78 8.57 3.13 -14.34
C LEU A 78 9.96 3.62 -14.71
N LEU A 79 10.71 4.01 -13.68
CA LEU A 79 12.14 4.31 -13.81
C LEU A 79 12.90 3.14 -14.46
N ASP A 80 12.41 1.91 -14.31
CA ASP A 80 12.93 0.70 -14.96
C ASP A 80 12.87 0.71 -16.49
N PHE A 81 12.06 1.56 -17.11
CA PHE A 81 11.99 1.77 -18.56
C PHE A 81 12.66 3.06 -19.02
N TYR A 82 13.16 3.89 -18.10
CA TYR A 82 13.77 5.16 -18.43
C TYR A 82 15.07 4.97 -19.21
N GLY A 83 15.18 5.61 -20.37
CA GLY A 83 16.33 5.47 -21.25
C GLY A 83 16.32 4.16 -22.06
N MET A 84 15.16 3.51 -22.23
CA MET A 84 15.05 2.45 -23.23
C MET A 84 15.39 2.94 -24.62
N GLU A 85 16.00 2.08 -25.42
CA GLU A 85 16.32 2.39 -26.81
C GLU A 85 15.01 2.54 -27.60
N MET A 86 14.87 3.68 -28.30
CA MET A 86 13.75 3.95 -29.18
C MET A 86 14.29 4.12 -30.60
N ASP A 87 13.76 3.37 -31.56
CA ASP A 87 14.09 3.58 -32.97
C ASP A 87 13.47 4.89 -33.50
N ALA A 88 13.66 5.16 -34.79
CA ALA A 88 13.14 6.38 -35.41
C ALA A 88 11.60 6.45 -35.38
N GLN A 89 10.93 5.30 -35.50
CA GLN A 89 9.47 5.22 -35.48
C GLN A 89 8.99 5.50 -34.07
N LEU A 90 9.44 4.77 -33.05
CA LEU A 90 9.10 5.04 -31.65
C LEU A 90 9.47 6.45 -31.22
N SER A 91 10.61 6.99 -31.66
CA SER A 91 11.03 8.36 -31.34
C SER A 91 10.15 9.44 -32.00
N SER A 92 9.42 9.12 -33.07
CA SER A 92 8.42 10.03 -33.65
C SER A 92 7.15 10.09 -32.80
N TRP A 93 6.83 9.01 -32.07
CA TRP A 93 5.64 8.90 -31.24
C TRP A 93 5.90 9.22 -29.77
N PHE A 94 7.09 8.93 -29.27
CA PHE A 94 7.43 9.02 -27.86
C PHE A 94 8.70 9.85 -27.65
N GLU A 95 8.78 10.54 -26.53
CA GLU A 95 10.03 11.10 -26.01
C GLU A 95 10.13 10.91 -24.51
N PHE A 96 11.35 10.81 -23.99
CA PHE A 96 11.57 10.91 -22.55
C PHE A 96 11.45 12.37 -22.12
N GLY A 97 10.75 12.59 -21.01
CA GLY A 97 10.69 13.89 -20.36
C GLY A 97 12.05 14.28 -19.76
N LYS A 98 12.16 15.54 -19.34
CA LYS A 98 13.35 16.06 -18.63
C LYS A 98 13.49 15.46 -17.21
N THR A 99 12.38 15.00 -16.66
CA THR A 99 12.32 14.35 -15.36
C THR A 99 12.47 12.84 -15.56
N PRO A 100 13.40 12.17 -14.85
CA PRO A 100 13.51 10.71 -14.88
C PRO A 100 12.17 10.03 -14.57
N GLY A 101 11.83 8.99 -15.34
CA GLY A 101 10.56 8.27 -15.19
C GLY A 101 9.36 8.95 -15.86
N GLN A 102 9.58 9.98 -16.68
CA GLN A 102 8.50 10.59 -17.49
C GLN A 102 8.70 10.32 -18.97
N MET A 103 7.59 10.10 -19.67
CA MET A 103 7.52 10.05 -21.12
C MET A 103 6.43 10.98 -21.65
N ARG A 104 6.53 11.33 -22.93
CA ARG A 104 5.54 12.14 -23.63
C ARG A 104 5.06 11.42 -24.88
N LEU A 105 3.75 11.40 -25.07
CA LEU A 105 3.12 11.19 -26.35
C LEU A 105 3.33 12.46 -27.20
N LYS A 106 3.99 12.31 -28.35
CA LYS A 106 4.16 13.42 -29.31
C LYS A 106 2.89 13.70 -30.10
N HIS A 107 1.95 12.75 -30.10
CA HIS A 107 0.67 12.77 -30.80
C HIS A 107 -0.50 12.65 -29.82
N SER A 108 -1.71 12.96 -30.28
CA SER A 108 -2.94 12.71 -29.50
C SER A 108 -3.15 11.22 -29.26
N ILE A 109 -3.70 10.83 -28.09
CA ILE A 109 -4.02 9.42 -27.80
C ILE A 109 -4.93 8.79 -28.87
N HIS A 110 -5.80 9.60 -29.49
CA HIS A 110 -6.70 9.17 -30.56
C HIS A 110 -5.98 8.85 -31.88
N GLU A 111 -4.74 9.32 -32.05
CA GLU A 111 -3.90 9.02 -33.21
C GLU A 111 -3.08 7.73 -33.02
N TYR A 112 -2.99 7.19 -31.80
CA TYR A 112 -2.22 5.99 -31.53
C TYR A 112 -2.88 4.76 -32.13
N THR A 113 -2.06 3.96 -32.81
CA THR A 113 -2.48 2.68 -33.37
C THR A 113 -2.00 1.51 -32.52
N PRO A 114 -2.68 0.36 -32.57
CA PRO A 114 -2.20 -0.86 -31.92
C PRO A 114 -0.78 -1.29 -32.38
N GLU A 115 -0.38 -0.95 -33.60
CA GLU A 115 0.93 -1.29 -34.18
C GLU A 115 2.07 -0.54 -33.48
N ILE A 116 1.94 0.78 -33.31
CA ILE A 116 2.96 1.56 -32.59
C ILE A 116 3.07 1.13 -31.12
N TRP A 117 1.96 0.69 -30.53
CA TRP A 117 1.98 0.15 -29.17
C TRP A 117 2.72 -1.19 -29.08
N LYS A 118 2.53 -2.09 -30.05
CA LYS A 118 3.30 -3.34 -30.14
C LYS A 118 4.79 -3.09 -30.25
N GLU A 119 5.20 -2.11 -31.05
CA GLU A 119 6.61 -1.69 -31.14
C GLU A 119 7.13 -1.16 -29.81
N PHE A 120 6.35 -0.32 -29.14
CA PHE A 120 6.70 0.22 -27.81
C PHE A 120 6.87 -0.91 -26.79
N ARG A 121 5.99 -1.91 -26.79
CA ARG A 121 6.09 -3.11 -25.94
C ARG A 121 7.31 -3.96 -26.27
N ALA A 122 7.63 -4.14 -27.54
CA ALA A 122 8.82 -4.88 -27.95
C ALA A 122 10.09 -4.20 -27.44
N ALA A 123 10.17 -2.87 -27.53
CA ALA A 123 11.27 -2.08 -26.99
C ALA A 123 11.40 -2.23 -25.46
N GLN A 124 10.28 -2.19 -24.73
CA GLN A 124 10.28 -2.43 -23.28
C GLN A 124 10.80 -3.83 -22.93
N LYS A 125 10.33 -4.89 -23.61
CA LYS A 125 10.79 -6.27 -23.39
C LYS A 125 12.30 -6.40 -23.66
N ALA A 126 12.78 -5.79 -24.74
CA ALA A 126 14.21 -5.79 -25.08
C ALA A 126 15.04 -5.07 -24.00
N HIS A 127 14.56 -3.94 -23.50
CA HIS A 127 15.23 -3.18 -22.44
C HIS A 127 15.30 -3.96 -21.11
N LEU A 128 14.21 -4.63 -20.73
CA LEU A 128 14.18 -5.46 -19.53
C LEU A 128 15.12 -6.65 -19.62
N LYS A 129 15.23 -7.27 -20.80
CA LYS A 129 16.22 -8.32 -21.05
C LYS A 129 17.64 -7.77 -20.92
N LYS A 130 17.91 -6.58 -21.46
CA LYS A 130 19.21 -5.90 -21.36
C LYS A 130 19.60 -5.55 -19.92
N THR A 131 18.62 -5.19 -19.09
CA THR A 131 18.83 -4.82 -17.67
C THR A 131 18.69 -5.99 -16.70
N ASN A 132 18.52 -7.23 -17.20
CA ASN A 132 18.28 -8.44 -16.41
C ASN A 132 17.04 -8.35 -15.48
N LYS A 133 16.02 -7.61 -15.91
CA LYS A 133 14.75 -7.41 -15.21
C LYS A 133 13.57 -8.07 -15.91
N SER A 134 13.78 -8.92 -16.92
CA SER A 134 12.70 -9.60 -17.64
C SER A 134 11.85 -10.52 -16.75
N HIS A 135 12.44 -11.09 -15.68
CA HIS A 135 11.69 -11.87 -14.68
C HIS A 135 10.80 -11.00 -13.77
N LEU A 136 11.03 -9.69 -13.78
CA LEU A 136 10.25 -8.71 -13.05
C LEU A 136 9.15 -8.10 -13.91
N PHE A 137 8.88 -8.53 -15.14
CA PHE A 137 7.71 -8.01 -15.87
C PHE A 137 7.13 -9.05 -16.86
N ASN A 138 5.82 -9.28 -16.82
CA ASN A 138 5.06 -10.13 -17.73
C ASN A 138 4.24 -9.24 -18.68
N LEU A 139 4.97 -8.59 -19.58
CA LEU A 139 4.40 -7.68 -20.60
C LEU A 139 3.59 -8.41 -21.68
N ASP A 140 3.36 -9.73 -21.57
CA ASP A 140 2.55 -10.53 -22.51
C ASP A 140 1.06 -10.50 -22.17
N GLU A 141 0.69 -10.27 -20.90
CA GLU A 141 -0.71 -10.11 -20.46
C GLU A 141 -1.32 -8.74 -20.82
N LEU A 142 -0.50 -7.84 -21.37
CA LEU A 142 -0.84 -6.48 -21.79
C LEU A 142 -1.11 -6.39 -23.31
N ASP A 143 -1.99 -7.26 -23.82
CA ASP A 143 -2.39 -7.23 -25.24
C ASP A 143 -3.37 -6.08 -25.51
N ILE A 144 -3.01 -5.20 -26.44
CA ILE A 144 -3.83 -4.05 -26.84
C ILE A 144 -4.99 -4.44 -27.76
N TYR A 145 -4.91 -5.57 -28.46
CA TYR A 145 -6.01 -6.04 -29.31
C TYR A 145 -7.08 -6.77 -28.49
N TYR A 146 -6.69 -7.35 -27.37
CA TYR A 146 -7.56 -8.09 -26.47
C TYR A 146 -7.36 -7.66 -25.01
N PRO A 147 -7.59 -6.36 -24.69
CA PRO A 147 -7.46 -5.90 -23.31
C PRO A 147 -8.44 -6.66 -22.41
N PRO A 148 -8.10 -6.93 -21.14
CA PRO A 148 -9.02 -7.55 -20.20
C PRO A 148 -10.36 -6.80 -20.13
N ALA A 149 -11.48 -7.53 -20.08
CA ALA A 149 -12.82 -6.91 -20.03
C ALA A 149 -13.00 -5.93 -18.86
N ALA A 150 -12.33 -6.18 -17.74
CA ALA A 150 -12.37 -5.32 -16.56
C ALA A 150 -11.35 -4.16 -16.61
N GLN A 151 -10.67 -3.94 -17.74
CA GLN A 151 -9.71 -2.86 -17.89
C GLN A 151 -10.43 -1.50 -17.85
N LEU A 152 -10.08 -0.69 -16.85
CA LEU A 152 -10.67 0.63 -16.64
C LEU A 152 -10.07 1.74 -17.52
N TYR A 153 -9.03 1.46 -18.32
CA TYR A 153 -8.31 2.49 -19.07
C TYR A 153 -8.13 2.17 -20.55
N PRO A 154 -8.09 3.18 -21.43
CA PRO A 154 -7.92 2.96 -22.87
C PRO A 154 -6.50 2.50 -23.24
N ILE A 155 -5.50 2.89 -22.45
CA ILE A 155 -4.09 2.54 -22.64
C ILE A 155 -3.48 2.03 -21.35
N GLN A 156 -2.56 1.07 -21.47
CA GLN A 156 -1.86 0.43 -20.35
C GLN A 156 -0.57 1.20 -20.04
N ILE A 157 -0.75 2.49 -19.76
CA ILE A 157 0.28 3.43 -19.41
C ILE A 157 0.15 3.78 -17.93
N GLN A 158 1.28 3.97 -17.28
CA GLN A 158 1.32 4.44 -15.91
C GLN A 158 1.11 5.96 -15.87
N MET A 159 0.37 6.45 -14.88
CA MET A 159 0.40 7.86 -14.57
C MET A 159 0.89 8.03 -13.15
N GLY A 160 1.89 8.85 -12.94
CA GLY A 160 2.39 9.23 -11.64
C GLY A 160 1.51 10.33 -11.07
N GLY A 161 0.93 10.08 -9.92
CA GLY A 161 0.39 11.11 -9.04
C GLY A 161 1.30 11.26 -7.83
N LYS A 162 1.50 12.49 -7.37
CA LYS A 162 1.88 12.70 -5.97
C LYS A 162 0.62 12.49 -5.15
N LEU A 163 0.54 11.38 -4.42
CA LEU A 163 -0.44 11.22 -3.35
C LEU A 163 0.31 11.30 -2.03
N GLU A 164 -0.38 11.72 -0.98
CA GLU A 164 0.20 11.89 0.34
C GLU A 164 0.05 10.64 1.21
N ASN A 165 -0.33 9.46 0.67
CA ASN A 165 -0.71 8.31 1.51
C ASN A 165 -0.08 6.96 1.10
N GLU A 166 0.65 6.34 2.02
CA GLU A 166 1.14 4.94 1.96
C GLU A 166 0.19 3.97 2.69
N ALA A 167 0.38 2.70 2.36
CA ALA A 167 -0.14 1.44 2.92
C ALA A 167 -1.25 1.53 3.97
N VAL A 168 -2.36 0.87 3.64
CA VAL A 168 -3.34 0.41 4.63
C VAL A 168 -3.49 -1.11 4.48
N ASP A 169 -2.37 -1.81 4.60
CA ASP A 169 -2.38 -3.27 4.65
C ASP A 169 -3.11 -3.75 5.92
N ARG A 170 -3.26 -2.85 6.90
CA ARG A 170 -4.05 -3.00 8.13
C ARG A 170 -4.92 -1.76 8.34
N ILE A 171 -6.25 -1.90 8.22
CA ILE A 171 -7.19 -0.82 8.54
C ILE A 171 -7.83 -1.09 9.90
N HIS A 172 -7.77 -0.10 10.75
CA HIS A 172 -8.54 -0.05 11.98
C HIS A 172 -9.32 1.27 12.06
N VAL A 173 -10.51 1.20 12.67
CA VAL A 173 -11.31 2.37 13.00
C VAL A 173 -11.46 2.43 14.52
N ASP A 174 -10.99 3.52 15.12
CA ASP A 174 -11.15 3.70 16.56
C ASP A 174 -12.59 4.03 16.97
N ALA A 175 -12.85 4.09 18.29
CA ALA A 175 -14.17 4.35 18.82
C ALA A 175 -14.76 5.72 18.39
N GLN A 176 -13.91 6.65 17.92
CA GLN A 176 -14.31 7.96 17.38
C GLN A 176 -14.48 7.95 15.85
N GLY A 177 -14.43 6.78 15.20
CA GLY A 177 -14.53 6.67 13.75
C GLY A 177 -13.24 7.01 13.02
N ARG A 178 -12.10 7.25 13.68
CA ARG A 178 -10.89 7.67 12.98
C ARG A 178 -10.17 6.46 12.39
N ILE A 179 -9.89 6.56 11.10
CA ILE A 179 -9.09 5.62 10.33
C ILE A 179 -7.65 6.11 10.34
N ARG A 180 -6.71 5.19 10.58
CA ARG A 180 -5.27 5.45 10.48
C ARG A 180 -4.84 5.48 9.01
N PHE A 181 -4.29 6.59 8.54
CA PHE A 181 -3.64 6.76 7.23
C PHE A 181 -2.17 7.09 7.45
N ALA A 182 -1.24 6.29 6.93
CA ALA A 182 0.17 6.64 6.93
C ALA A 182 0.42 7.70 5.85
N LYS A 183 0.92 8.89 6.22
CA LYS A 183 1.33 9.89 5.24
C LYS A 183 2.69 9.54 4.69
N HIS A 184 2.75 9.40 3.38
CA HIS A 184 4.00 9.27 2.67
C HIS A 184 3.94 10.05 1.36
N GLN A 185 5.00 10.82 1.09
CA GLN A 185 5.15 11.47 -0.20
C GLN A 185 5.65 10.43 -1.22
N GLY A 186 4.71 9.73 -1.84
CA GLY A 186 5.00 8.73 -2.86
C GLY A 186 4.62 9.20 -4.26
N PHE A 187 5.38 8.76 -5.26
CA PHE A 187 4.88 8.69 -6.63
C PHE A 187 4.01 7.43 -6.73
N TYR A 188 2.70 7.63 -6.85
CA TYR A 188 1.74 6.55 -7.00
C TYR A 188 1.32 6.44 -8.43
N LEU A 189 1.11 5.21 -8.89
CA LEU A 189 0.37 5.00 -10.11
C LEU A 189 -1.04 5.58 -9.94
N LEU A 190 -1.62 6.14 -10.98
CA LEU A 190 -2.97 6.64 -11.04
C LEU A 190 -3.70 5.90 -12.17
N PRO A 191 -4.79 5.18 -11.83
CA PRO A 191 -5.21 4.84 -10.47
C PRO A 191 -4.45 3.63 -9.94
N GLY A 192 -3.56 3.81 -9.00
CA GLY A 192 -3.01 2.74 -8.19
C GLY A 192 -3.99 2.30 -7.11
N GLY A 193 -5.30 2.33 -7.41
CA GLY A 193 -6.37 1.93 -6.52
C GLY A 193 -7.09 0.74 -7.14
N GLY A 194 -7.14 -0.37 -6.42
CA GLY A 194 -7.94 -1.51 -6.81
C GLY A 194 -9.36 -1.47 -6.26
N MET A 195 -10.23 -2.32 -6.79
CA MET A 195 -11.52 -2.61 -6.18
C MET A 195 -11.37 -3.65 -5.09
N ILE A 196 -12.27 -3.65 -4.11
CA ILE A 196 -12.18 -4.57 -2.99
C ILE A 196 -13.00 -5.83 -3.33
N GLU A 197 -12.50 -6.99 -2.97
CA GLU A 197 -13.15 -8.28 -3.15
C GLU A 197 -12.96 -9.10 -1.87
N ILE A 198 -13.79 -10.12 -1.64
CA ILE A 198 -13.52 -11.07 -0.55
C ILE A 198 -12.43 -12.03 -0.99
N THR A 199 -11.38 -12.16 -0.17
CA THR A 199 -10.27 -13.08 -0.40
C THR A 199 -10.71 -14.55 -0.51
N ASN A 200 -10.14 -15.26 -1.47
CA ASN A 200 -10.33 -16.72 -1.56
C ASN A 200 -9.66 -17.41 -0.35
N LYS A 201 -10.43 -18.21 0.39
CA LYS A 201 -10.06 -18.77 1.71
C LYS A 201 -8.76 -19.59 1.75
N ALA A 202 -8.27 -20.08 0.61
CA ALA A 202 -7.21 -21.08 0.55
C ALA A 202 -5.82 -20.60 1.06
N LYS A 203 -5.62 -19.31 1.36
CA LYS A 203 -4.31 -18.77 1.81
C LYS A 203 -4.37 -17.73 2.94
N ILE A 204 -5.51 -17.58 3.62
CA ILE A 204 -5.69 -16.48 4.60
C ILE A 204 -4.74 -16.63 5.81
N ASP A 205 -4.50 -17.85 6.28
CA ASP A 205 -3.65 -18.11 7.44
C ASP A 205 -2.19 -17.65 7.24
N ASP A 206 -1.61 -17.94 6.07
CA ASP A 206 -0.25 -17.53 5.73
C ASP A 206 -0.16 -16.00 5.60
N LEU A 207 -1.18 -15.37 5.03
CA LEU A 207 -1.26 -13.91 4.89
C LEU A 207 -1.39 -13.22 6.26
N GLN A 208 -2.15 -13.80 7.19
CA GLN A 208 -2.30 -13.28 8.56
C GLN A 208 -1.00 -13.40 9.35
N ARG A 209 -0.29 -14.52 9.20
CA ARG A 209 1.05 -14.69 9.79
C ARG A 209 2.00 -13.63 9.25
N LYS A 210 2.03 -13.45 7.93
CA LYS A 210 2.89 -12.45 7.28
C LYS A 210 2.54 -11.02 7.70
N MET A 211 1.26 -10.70 7.83
CA MET A 211 0.82 -9.38 8.31
C MET A 211 1.27 -9.10 9.75
N LEU A 212 1.28 -10.11 10.61
CA LEU A 212 1.82 -10.00 11.98
C LEU A 212 3.34 -9.82 11.97
N GLU A 213 4.06 -10.57 11.13
CA GLU A 213 5.50 -10.41 10.94
C GLU A 213 5.81 -8.96 10.52
N GLU A 214 5.22 -8.48 9.41
CA GLU A 214 5.37 -7.11 8.91
C GLU A 214 5.00 -6.06 9.97
N HIS A 215 3.97 -6.30 10.79
CA HIS A 215 3.62 -5.40 11.90
C HIS A 215 4.72 -5.30 12.96
N LEU A 216 5.31 -6.43 13.34
CA LEU A 216 6.37 -6.47 14.34
C LEU A 216 7.68 -5.88 13.80
N GLU A 217 7.90 -5.95 12.50
CA GLU A 217 9.03 -5.28 11.83
C GLU A 217 8.87 -3.76 11.84
N GLU A 218 7.69 -3.27 11.47
CA GLU A 218 7.43 -1.83 11.24
C GLU A 218 7.12 -1.04 12.52
N GLU A 219 6.36 -1.62 13.45
CA GLU A 219 5.76 -0.88 14.58
C GLU A 219 6.37 -1.24 15.94
N HIS A 220 7.24 -2.26 16.00
CA HIS A 220 7.79 -2.78 17.26
C HIS A 220 9.31 -2.81 17.27
N ALA A 221 9.97 -1.73 16.86
CA ALA A 221 11.44 -1.67 16.84
C ALA A 221 12.09 -1.99 18.21
N ASN A 222 11.40 -1.78 19.33
CA ASN A 222 11.89 -2.02 20.69
C ASN A 222 11.41 -3.36 21.29
N LEU A 223 10.89 -4.28 20.48
CA LEU A 223 10.33 -5.56 20.95
C LEU A 223 11.34 -6.38 21.75
N TYR A 224 12.61 -6.36 21.35
CA TYR A 224 13.69 -7.09 22.02
C TYR A 224 13.84 -6.73 23.51
N MET A 225 13.53 -5.48 23.89
CA MET A 225 13.53 -5.03 25.29
C MET A 225 12.23 -5.42 26.00
N LYS A 226 11.08 -5.11 25.39
CA LYS A 226 9.75 -5.30 26.02
C LYS A 226 9.40 -6.78 26.23
N ALA A 227 9.84 -7.64 25.32
CA ALA A 227 9.63 -9.08 25.39
C ALA A 227 10.79 -9.82 26.09
N GLY A 228 11.71 -9.12 26.77
CA GLY A 228 12.88 -9.69 27.45
C GLY A 228 12.57 -10.93 28.29
N GLU A 229 11.56 -10.85 29.16
CA GLU A 229 11.13 -11.97 30.00
C GLU A 229 10.63 -13.16 29.17
N LEU A 230 9.95 -12.90 28.05
CA LEU A 230 9.43 -13.94 27.16
C LEU A 230 10.57 -14.67 26.45
N TYR A 231 11.63 -13.98 26.04
CA TYR A 231 12.80 -14.63 25.41
C TYR A 231 13.53 -15.54 26.39
N ASN A 232 13.59 -15.15 27.67
CA ASN A 232 14.22 -15.97 28.72
C ASN A 232 13.41 -17.21 29.10
N GLN A 233 12.14 -17.30 28.69
CA GLN A 233 11.33 -18.52 28.84
C GLN A 233 11.62 -19.55 27.73
N LEU A 234 12.27 -19.15 26.64
CA LEU A 234 12.61 -20.03 25.52
C LEU A 234 13.84 -20.89 25.86
N THR A 235 13.90 -22.10 25.28
CA THR A 235 15.12 -22.90 25.39
C THR A 235 16.27 -22.22 24.66
N PRO A 236 17.52 -22.25 25.19
CA PRO A 236 18.66 -21.68 24.49
C PRO A 236 18.89 -22.30 23.11
N ASP A 237 18.57 -23.58 22.93
CA ASP A 237 18.74 -24.30 21.67
C ASP A 237 17.78 -23.80 20.59
N ASP A 238 16.49 -23.66 20.90
CA ASP A 238 15.49 -23.14 19.96
C ASP A 238 15.79 -21.69 19.59
N PHE A 239 16.17 -20.88 20.59
CA PHE A 239 16.55 -19.49 20.39
C PHE A 239 17.79 -19.36 19.47
N ASN A 240 18.81 -20.18 19.70
CA ASN A 240 20.01 -20.21 18.87
C ASN A 240 19.75 -20.74 17.47
N ALA A 241 18.85 -21.70 17.31
CA ALA A 241 18.43 -22.18 16.00
C ALA A 241 17.75 -21.06 15.19
N ALA A 242 16.90 -20.24 15.81
CA ALA A 242 16.29 -19.07 15.16
C ALA A 242 17.33 -18.01 14.77
N LEU A 243 18.26 -17.66 15.66
CA LEU A 243 19.34 -16.72 15.34
C LEU A 243 20.24 -17.24 14.20
N THR A 244 20.60 -18.53 14.23
CA THR A 244 21.40 -19.18 13.18
C THR A 244 20.69 -19.12 11.82
N LYS A 245 19.38 -19.32 11.81
CA LYS A 245 18.54 -19.18 10.62
C LYS A 245 18.55 -17.74 10.10
N ALA A 246 18.37 -16.75 10.98
CA ALA A 246 18.45 -15.33 10.62
C ALA A 246 19.83 -14.95 10.03
N PHE A 247 20.91 -15.44 10.63
CA PHE A 247 22.29 -15.18 10.18
C PHE A 247 22.68 -15.94 8.89
N SER A 248 21.84 -16.88 8.45
CA SER A 248 21.96 -17.57 7.17
C SER A 248 21.13 -16.92 6.05
N SER A 249 20.40 -15.84 6.34
CA SER A 249 19.60 -15.09 5.37
C SER A 249 20.45 -14.44 4.27
N LYS A 250 19.82 -14.15 3.12
CA LYS A 250 20.47 -13.42 2.01
C LYS A 250 21.00 -12.06 2.48
N GLN A 251 20.26 -11.39 3.36
CA GLN A 251 20.62 -10.14 4.02
C GLN A 251 21.91 -10.29 4.79
N ALA A 252 21.99 -11.27 5.70
CA ALA A 252 23.19 -11.55 6.48
C ALA A 252 24.39 -11.87 5.58
N LEU A 253 24.22 -12.71 4.55
CA LEU A 253 25.29 -13.09 3.61
C LEU A 253 25.87 -11.90 2.82
N SER A 254 25.10 -10.83 2.65
CA SER A 254 25.56 -9.61 1.98
C SER A 254 26.40 -8.67 2.87
N LEU A 255 26.47 -8.95 4.17
CA LEU A 255 27.20 -8.15 5.14
C LEU A 255 28.71 -8.43 5.14
N PRO A 256 29.55 -7.48 5.60
CA PRO A 256 30.98 -7.70 5.76
C PRO A 256 31.28 -8.94 6.60
N THR A 257 32.31 -9.71 6.21
CA THR A 257 32.70 -10.95 6.88
C THR A 257 32.98 -10.76 8.37
N ALA A 258 33.54 -9.62 8.77
CA ALA A 258 33.78 -9.30 10.18
C ALA A 258 32.48 -9.22 11.00
N LEU A 259 31.44 -8.57 10.46
CA LEU A 259 30.14 -8.47 11.12
C LEU A 259 29.45 -9.84 11.20
N ARG A 260 29.53 -10.63 10.11
CA ARG A 260 29.00 -12.01 10.11
C ARG A 260 29.67 -12.90 11.15
N GLY A 261 31.00 -12.83 11.26
CA GLY A 261 31.76 -13.57 12.28
C GLY A 261 31.34 -13.17 13.70
N TRP A 262 31.24 -11.85 13.95
CA TRP A 262 30.81 -11.33 15.24
C TRP A 262 29.41 -11.82 15.65
N LEU A 263 28.45 -11.83 14.72
CA LEU A 263 27.09 -12.33 14.97
C LEU A 263 27.08 -13.80 15.37
N GLN A 264 27.93 -14.65 14.76
CA GLN A 264 28.02 -16.06 15.11
C GLN A 264 28.69 -16.32 16.47
N GLU A 265 29.66 -15.50 16.86
CA GLU A 265 30.37 -15.62 18.14
C GLU A 265 29.43 -15.34 19.34
N HIS A 266 28.45 -14.46 19.17
CA HIS A 266 27.53 -14.03 20.23
C HIS A 266 26.29 -14.92 20.39
N LEU A 267 26.33 -16.17 19.89
CA LEU A 267 25.31 -17.20 20.18
C LEU A 267 25.40 -17.78 21.60
N THR A 268 26.38 -17.36 22.41
CA THR A 268 26.81 -18.05 23.65
C THR A 268 26.59 -17.26 24.96
N GLU A 269 25.93 -16.10 24.94
CA GLU A 269 25.67 -15.29 26.15
C GLU A 269 24.72 -15.94 27.19
N GLU A 270 24.75 -15.49 28.45
CA GLU A 270 24.07 -16.13 29.60
C GLU A 270 22.53 -16.16 29.52
N SER A 271 21.88 -15.14 28.95
CA SER A 271 20.41 -15.12 28.79
C SER A 271 20.01 -14.75 27.36
N ASN A 272 18.89 -15.29 26.89
CA ASN A 272 18.39 -15.03 25.53
C ASN A 272 18.06 -13.55 25.32
N ALA A 273 17.52 -12.87 26.35
CA ALA A 273 17.20 -11.45 26.29
C ALA A 273 18.45 -10.57 26.11
N MET A 274 19.47 -10.77 26.95
CA MET A 274 20.74 -10.03 26.82
C MET A 274 21.40 -10.30 25.48
N ARG A 275 21.37 -11.57 25.03
CA ARG A 275 21.90 -11.96 23.72
C ARG A 275 21.23 -11.18 22.60
N LEU A 276 19.90 -11.10 22.62
CA LEU A 276 19.14 -10.36 21.61
C LEU A 276 19.46 -8.86 21.66
N GLU A 277 19.49 -8.27 22.85
CA GLU A 277 19.84 -6.87 23.06
C GLU A 277 21.24 -6.54 22.52
N THR A 278 22.24 -7.36 22.82
CA THR A 278 23.61 -7.19 22.32
C THR A 278 23.65 -7.24 20.79
N ILE A 279 22.94 -8.20 20.18
CA ILE A 279 22.87 -8.34 18.72
C ILE A 279 22.16 -7.14 18.09
N ILE A 280 20.99 -6.73 18.60
CA ILE A 280 20.22 -5.61 18.05
C ILE A 280 21.00 -4.30 18.20
N ALA A 281 21.60 -4.04 19.36
CA ALA A 281 22.43 -2.86 19.58
C ALA A 281 23.60 -2.78 18.58
N LYS A 282 24.21 -3.92 18.26
CA LYS A 282 25.27 -3.97 17.26
C LYS A 282 24.76 -3.65 15.86
N LEU A 283 23.60 -4.18 15.48
CA LEU A 283 23.00 -3.90 14.17
C LEU A 283 22.58 -2.43 14.06
N ASP A 284 21.98 -1.86 15.11
CA ASP A 284 21.60 -0.44 15.16
C ASP A 284 22.84 0.47 15.04
N GLN A 285 23.96 0.12 15.70
CA GLN A 285 25.23 0.82 15.51
C GLN A 285 25.67 0.81 14.02
N GLN A 286 25.56 -0.34 13.34
CA GLN A 286 25.95 -0.46 11.93
C GLN A 286 25.01 0.32 11.00
N ILE A 287 23.72 0.42 11.33
CA ILE A 287 22.76 1.25 10.60
C ILE A 287 23.18 2.72 10.67
N GLU A 288 23.49 3.23 11.86
CA GLU A 288 23.87 4.63 12.05
C GLU A 288 25.22 4.97 11.38
N GLU A 289 26.18 4.05 11.43
CA GLU A 289 27.45 4.17 10.70
C GLU A 289 27.21 4.22 9.18
N ALA A 290 26.33 3.35 8.65
CA ALA A 290 26.00 3.33 7.23
C ALA A 290 25.25 4.60 6.77
N LYS A 291 24.32 5.13 7.58
CA LYS A 291 23.62 6.41 7.30
C LYS A 291 24.58 7.59 7.23
N LYS A 292 25.50 7.71 8.19
CA LYS A 292 26.54 8.78 8.18
C LYS A 292 27.43 8.70 6.94
N ASN A 293 27.78 7.48 6.52
CA ASN A 293 28.62 7.25 5.34
C ASN A 293 27.92 7.52 3.99
N LEU A 294 26.59 7.61 3.98
CA LEU A 294 25.77 7.97 2.81
C LEU A 294 25.61 9.48 2.61
N GLN A 295 25.72 10.28 3.67
CA GLN A 295 25.63 11.75 3.59
C GLN A 295 26.90 12.41 3.01
N GLN A 296 27.96 11.64 2.80
CA GLN A 296 29.19 12.12 2.17
C GLN A 296 29.09 12.00 0.65
N ASP A 297 29.48 13.04 -0.09
CA ASP A 297 29.49 13.03 -1.56
C ASP A 297 30.49 11.99 -2.09
N HIS A 298 29.96 10.90 -2.65
CA HIS A 298 30.74 9.80 -3.21
C HIS A 298 30.29 9.47 -4.63
N ALA A 299 31.16 8.84 -5.42
CA ALA A 299 30.85 8.36 -6.77
C ALA A 299 29.62 7.41 -6.78
N LYS A 300 28.81 7.46 -7.86
CA LYS A 300 27.53 6.72 -7.99
C LYS A 300 27.60 5.23 -7.65
N GLU A 301 28.65 4.52 -8.06
CA GLU A 301 28.81 3.09 -7.74
C GLU A 301 29.10 2.82 -6.26
N SER A 302 29.80 3.73 -5.59
CA SER A 302 30.04 3.68 -4.14
C SER A 302 28.74 3.92 -3.37
N GLN A 303 27.89 4.82 -3.87
CA GLN A 303 26.59 5.12 -3.28
C GLN A 303 25.62 3.93 -3.35
N ALA A 304 25.52 3.25 -4.49
CA ALA A 304 24.67 2.06 -4.66
C ALA A 304 25.07 0.90 -3.71
N LYS A 305 26.38 0.65 -3.56
CA LYS A 305 26.89 -0.37 -2.63
C LYS A 305 26.58 -0.02 -1.18
N LYS A 306 26.73 1.25 -0.79
CA LYS A 306 26.40 1.73 0.56
C LYS A 306 24.91 1.66 0.86
N GLN A 307 24.05 2.00 -0.12
CA GLN A 307 22.60 1.85 0.00
C GLN A 307 22.19 0.39 0.15
N HIS A 308 22.79 -0.51 -0.63
CA HIS A 308 22.55 -1.95 -0.50
C HIS A 308 22.95 -2.46 0.89
N LEU A 309 24.11 -2.06 1.40
CA LEU A 309 24.55 -2.43 2.75
C LEU A 309 23.57 -1.92 3.81
N LEU A 310 23.22 -0.64 3.78
CA LEU A 310 22.25 -0.05 4.72
C LEU A 310 20.93 -0.84 4.72
N LYS A 311 20.37 -1.07 3.53
CA LYS A 311 19.13 -1.85 3.37
C LYS A 311 19.26 -3.25 3.97
N SER A 312 20.37 -3.93 3.70
CA SER A 312 20.59 -5.30 4.18
C SER A 312 20.75 -5.40 5.70
N VAL A 313 21.35 -4.39 6.35
CA VAL A 313 21.47 -4.35 7.81
C VAL A 313 20.10 -4.07 8.45
N ILE A 314 19.32 -3.12 7.91
CA ILE A 314 17.95 -2.83 8.38
C ILE A 314 17.08 -4.08 8.30
N GLU A 315 17.06 -4.75 7.14
CA GLU A 315 16.28 -5.98 6.95
C GLU A 315 16.76 -7.11 7.88
N LEU A 316 18.07 -7.28 8.10
CA LEU A 316 18.57 -8.30 9.04
C LEU A 316 18.11 -8.02 10.47
N ARG A 317 18.14 -6.76 10.90
CA ARG A 317 17.72 -6.33 12.24
C ARG A 317 16.24 -6.66 12.48
N ALA A 318 15.38 -6.42 11.50
CA ALA A 318 13.97 -6.82 11.52
C ALA A 318 13.82 -8.36 11.60
N ILE A 319 14.51 -9.10 10.72
CA ILE A 319 14.47 -10.58 10.69
C ILE A 319 14.86 -11.19 12.05
N VAL A 320 15.94 -10.73 12.66
CA VAL A 320 16.42 -11.23 13.97
C VAL A 320 15.37 -11.04 15.05
N GLN A 321 14.76 -9.86 15.11
CA GLN A 321 13.75 -9.53 16.10
C GLN A 321 12.47 -10.37 15.93
N VAL A 322 11.96 -10.48 14.70
CA VAL A 322 10.71 -11.22 14.43
C VAL A 322 10.91 -12.72 14.61
N GLN A 323 11.95 -13.32 14.02
CA GLN A 323 12.15 -14.78 14.09
C GLN A 323 12.36 -15.28 15.53
N THR A 324 12.98 -14.47 16.39
CA THR A 324 13.12 -14.83 17.81
C THR A 324 11.82 -14.66 18.58
N PHE A 325 11.00 -13.65 18.23
CA PHE A 325 9.69 -13.44 18.85
C PHE A 325 8.64 -14.46 18.40
N GLU A 326 8.72 -14.98 17.17
CA GLU A 326 7.88 -16.06 16.63
C GLU A 326 7.82 -17.29 17.54
N LEU A 327 8.89 -17.53 18.31
CA LEU A 327 8.99 -18.66 19.23
C LEU A 327 8.18 -18.47 20.52
N THR A 328 7.75 -17.25 20.83
CA THR A 328 7.05 -16.92 22.08
C THR A 328 5.59 -17.32 22.05
N LEU A 329 5.02 -17.62 23.23
CA LEU A 329 3.57 -17.82 23.37
C LEU A 329 2.77 -16.58 22.95
N LEU A 330 3.32 -15.38 23.19
CA LEU A 330 2.65 -14.13 22.83
C LEU A 330 2.48 -13.96 21.32
N PHE A 331 3.43 -14.43 20.49
CA PHE A 331 3.25 -14.47 19.04
C PHE A 331 2.09 -15.39 18.63
N THR A 332 1.99 -16.57 19.26
CA THR A 332 0.87 -17.49 19.02
C THR A 332 -0.48 -16.88 19.43
N GLU A 333 -0.52 -16.20 20.58
CA GLU A 333 -1.70 -15.46 21.03
C GLU A 333 -2.08 -14.32 20.08
N ALA A 334 -1.09 -13.55 19.59
CA ALA A 334 -1.30 -12.46 18.65
C ALA A 334 -1.85 -12.98 17.32
N LEU A 335 -1.31 -14.09 16.80
CA LEU A 335 -1.81 -14.71 15.58
C LEU A 335 -3.24 -15.23 15.76
N HIS A 336 -3.56 -15.84 16.90
CA HIS A 336 -4.93 -16.26 17.22
C HIS A 336 -5.87 -15.05 17.32
N TYR A 337 -5.42 -13.95 17.94
CA TYR A 337 -6.16 -12.71 18.03
C TYR A 337 -6.47 -12.14 16.64
N ILE A 338 -5.47 -12.06 15.76
CA ILE A 338 -5.65 -11.63 14.37
C ILE A 338 -6.64 -12.53 13.64
N LYS A 339 -6.48 -13.86 13.73
CA LYS A 339 -7.39 -14.84 13.11
C LYS A 339 -8.84 -14.62 13.51
N LYS A 340 -9.08 -14.27 14.77
CA LYS A 340 -10.41 -14.05 15.31
C LYS A 340 -10.98 -12.66 14.97
N ASN A 341 -10.13 -11.65 14.85
CA ASN A 341 -10.56 -10.24 14.81
C ASN A 341 -10.21 -9.53 13.50
N THR A 342 -9.80 -10.24 12.45
CA THR A 342 -9.55 -9.65 11.12
C THR A 342 -10.43 -10.24 10.04
N ILE A 343 -10.79 -9.37 9.09
CA ILE A 343 -11.37 -9.77 7.81
C ILE A 343 -10.35 -9.43 6.74
N CYS A 344 -9.87 -10.46 6.04
CA CYS A 344 -9.01 -10.29 4.88
C CYS A 344 -9.87 -9.89 3.67
N VAL A 345 -9.47 -8.80 3.02
CA VAL A 345 -10.08 -8.31 1.79
C VAL A 345 -9.02 -8.18 0.72
N ASP A 346 -9.38 -8.55 -0.50
CA ASP A 346 -8.53 -8.44 -1.68
C ASP A 346 -8.73 -7.06 -2.30
N ILE A 347 -7.67 -6.37 -2.67
CA ILE A 347 -7.70 -5.16 -3.48
C ILE A 347 -7.25 -5.58 -4.88
N GLN A 348 -8.22 -5.84 -5.76
CA GLN A 348 -7.99 -6.12 -7.17
C GLN A 348 -7.58 -4.83 -7.88
N GLN A 349 -6.30 -4.70 -8.18
CA GLN A 349 -5.77 -3.56 -8.92
C GLN A 349 -5.98 -3.75 -10.42
N TYR A 350 -6.63 -2.78 -11.06
CA TYR A 350 -6.80 -2.75 -12.51
C TYR A 350 -5.59 -2.01 -13.11
N LEU A 351 -4.65 -2.79 -13.67
CA LEU A 351 -3.43 -2.31 -14.33
C LEU A 351 -2.40 -1.61 -13.41
N ASP A 352 -1.93 -2.29 -12.34
CA ASP A 352 -0.64 -1.90 -11.75
C ASP A 352 0.50 -2.50 -12.59
N ALA A 353 1.09 -1.69 -13.47
CA ALA A 353 2.24 -2.12 -14.26
C ALA A 353 3.56 -2.27 -13.46
N ARG A 354 3.59 -2.00 -12.14
CA ARG A 354 4.69 -2.45 -11.25
C ARG A 354 4.63 -3.96 -11.01
N VAL A 355 3.46 -4.58 -11.11
CA VAL A 355 3.35 -6.03 -11.21
C VAL A 355 3.09 -6.41 -12.65
N LEU A 356 4.17 -6.28 -13.41
CA LEU A 356 4.48 -7.26 -14.43
C LEU A 356 3.37 -7.48 -15.46
N GLY A 357 2.58 -6.48 -15.85
CA GLY A 357 1.57 -6.64 -16.89
C GLY A 357 0.35 -7.53 -16.60
N GLY A 358 0.11 -7.95 -15.36
CA GLY A 358 -1.05 -8.75 -14.96
C GLY A 358 -2.02 -8.08 -13.98
N SER A 359 -3.07 -8.80 -13.59
CA SER A 359 -3.94 -8.41 -12.48
C SER A 359 -3.22 -8.60 -11.14
N GLN A 360 -3.01 -7.53 -10.37
CA GLN A 360 -2.48 -7.63 -9.01
C GLN A 360 -3.63 -7.70 -8.01
N ILE A 361 -3.52 -8.64 -7.07
CA ILE A 361 -4.35 -8.67 -5.87
C ILE A 361 -3.42 -8.28 -4.72
N SER A 362 -3.68 -7.13 -4.09
CA SER A 362 -3.14 -6.83 -2.78
C SER A 362 -4.09 -7.38 -1.71
N HIS A 363 -3.59 -7.72 -0.53
CA HIS A 363 -4.42 -8.17 0.57
C HIS A 363 -4.40 -7.09 1.66
N SER A 364 -5.57 -6.72 2.18
CA SER A 364 -5.71 -5.80 3.30
C SER A 364 -6.52 -6.46 4.40
N PHE A 365 -6.19 -6.14 5.65
CA PHE A 365 -6.86 -6.67 6.81
C PHE A 365 -7.66 -5.60 7.52
N ILE A 366 -8.98 -5.80 7.59
CA ILE A 366 -9.87 -4.98 8.39
C ILE A 366 -9.91 -5.55 9.80
N MET A 367 -9.37 -4.79 10.77
CA MET A 367 -9.43 -5.11 12.19
C MET A 367 -10.83 -4.78 12.73
N SER A 368 -11.47 -5.78 13.33
CA SER A 368 -12.80 -5.66 13.96
C SER A 368 -12.74 -5.59 15.49
N GLY A 369 -11.59 -5.92 16.08
CA GLY A 369 -11.26 -5.71 17.49
C GLY A 369 -10.31 -4.52 17.66
N GLN A 370 -9.77 -4.33 18.87
CA GLN A 370 -8.75 -3.32 19.16
C GLN A 370 -7.55 -3.38 18.19
N PRO A 371 -6.90 -2.24 17.87
CA PRO A 371 -5.67 -2.22 17.10
C PRO A 371 -4.63 -3.17 17.65
N LEU A 372 -3.77 -3.67 16.79
CA LEU A 372 -2.73 -4.61 17.21
C LEU A 372 -1.71 -3.92 18.14
N GLU A 373 -1.42 -2.63 17.94
CA GLU A 373 -0.53 -1.87 18.84
C GLU A 373 -1.14 -1.74 20.25
N GLU A 374 -2.43 -1.39 20.33
CA GLU A 374 -3.16 -1.30 21.59
C GLU A 374 -3.25 -2.67 22.28
N TRP A 375 -3.52 -3.73 21.50
CA TRP A 375 -3.52 -5.10 22.01
C TRP A 375 -2.17 -5.46 22.62
N PHE A 376 -1.05 -5.21 21.92
CA PHE A 376 0.28 -5.45 22.45
C PHE A 376 0.58 -4.59 23.68
N THR A 377 0.13 -3.34 23.71
CA THR A 377 0.26 -2.45 24.89
C THR A 377 -0.34 -3.09 26.14
N THR A 378 -1.54 -3.67 26.03
CA THR A 378 -2.19 -4.36 27.16
C THR A 378 -1.43 -5.61 27.60
N LYS A 379 -0.78 -6.32 26.66
CA LYS A 379 -0.06 -7.57 26.92
C LYS A 379 1.31 -7.36 27.56
N PHE A 380 1.95 -6.25 27.26
CA PHE A 380 3.20 -5.85 27.90
C PHE A 380 2.99 -5.08 29.21
N ASN A 381 1.79 -5.14 29.82
CA ASN A 381 1.45 -4.51 31.11
C ASN A 381 1.81 -3.02 31.21
N GLY A 382 1.78 -2.29 30.10
CA GLY A 382 2.14 -0.87 30.09
C GLY A 382 3.62 -0.60 30.38
N VAL A 383 4.54 -1.50 29.99
CA VAL A 383 5.97 -1.14 29.89
C VAL A 383 6.08 0.08 28.96
N ASP A 384 6.28 1.23 29.58
CA ASP A 384 6.43 2.51 28.90
C ASP A 384 7.61 2.48 27.92
N GLY A 385 7.38 3.09 26.77
CA GLY A 385 8.31 3.15 25.65
C GLY A 385 7.50 3.15 24.37
N GLU A 386 7.75 4.11 23.49
CA GLU A 386 7.11 4.14 22.18
C GLU A 386 7.34 2.76 21.52
N PHE A 387 6.25 2.08 21.18
CA PHE A 387 6.29 1.10 20.11
C PHE A 387 6.94 1.83 18.96
N GLY A 388 8.16 1.44 18.61
CA GLY A 388 8.97 2.23 17.71
C GLY A 388 8.23 2.30 16.39
N ASP A 389 7.70 3.47 16.06
CA ASP A 389 7.28 3.83 14.71
C ASP A 389 8.53 3.74 13.84
N ASP A 390 8.86 2.55 13.35
CA ASP A 390 9.79 2.39 12.22
C ASP A 390 9.01 2.13 10.94
N ILE A 391 7.93 2.90 10.75
CA ILE A 391 7.67 3.45 9.42
C ILE A 391 8.69 4.57 9.24
N SER A 392 9.94 4.25 8.95
CA SER A 392 11.14 5.11 8.93
C SER A 392 10.97 6.54 8.33
N GLY A 393 10.21 7.42 8.98
CA GLY A 393 9.89 8.80 8.58
C GLY A 393 8.45 9.15 8.11
N SER A 394 7.44 8.28 8.20
CA SER A 394 6.07 8.58 7.73
C SER A 394 5.15 9.13 8.84
N GLU A 395 4.54 10.31 8.63
CA GLU A 395 3.64 10.96 9.59
C GLU A 395 2.27 10.23 9.60
N ILE A 396 1.74 9.82 10.75
CA ILE A 396 0.42 9.16 10.81
C ILE A 396 -0.70 10.23 10.87
N GLU A 397 -1.58 10.24 9.88
CA GLU A 397 -2.83 11.02 9.91
C GLU A 397 -3.98 10.13 10.39
N ARG A 398 -4.82 10.66 11.28
CA ARG A 398 -6.04 9.99 11.73
C ARG A 398 -7.23 10.78 11.23
N LEU A 399 -8.00 10.20 10.31
CA LEU A 399 -9.14 10.85 9.66
C LEU A 399 -10.40 10.01 9.83
N THR A 400 -11.50 10.65 10.17
CA THR A 400 -12.84 10.08 9.97
C THR A 400 -13.11 9.86 8.48
N LEU A 401 -14.11 9.04 8.16
CA LEU A 401 -14.48 8.79 6.77
C LEU A 401 -14.98 10.08 6.08
N PHE A 402 -15.63 10.99 6.79
CA PHE A 402 -15.96 12.31 6.23
C PHE A 402 -14.72 13.15 5.92
N GLU A 403 -13.75 13.22 6.83
CA GLU A 403 -12.49 13.94 6.56
C GLU A 403 -11.67 13.31 5.44
N ALA A 404 -11.70 11.98 5.31
CA ALA A 404 -11.10 11.28 4.18
C ALA A 404 -11.82 11.63 2.86
N LEU A 405 -13.17 11.66 2.88
CA LEU A 405 -13.99 12.02 1.73
C LEU A 405 -13.83 13.50 1.32
N SER A 406 -13.62 14.43 2.25
CA SER A 406 -13.34 15.84 1.91
C SER A 406 -11.97 16.02 1.27
N LYS A 407 -11.04 15.10 1.54
CA LYS A 407 -9.68 15.06 0.96
C LYS A 407 -9.54 14.02 -0.17
N PHE A 408 -10.63 13.46 -0.70
CA PHE A 408 -10.60 12.26 -1.56
C PHE A 408 -9.70 12.37 -2.80
N ARG A 409 -9.45 13.59 -3.31
CA ARG A 409 -8.52 13.86 -4.43
C ARG A 409 -7.05 13.52 -4.11
N LYS A 410 -6.71 13.45 -2.82
CA LYS A 410 -5.37 13.13 -2.30
C LYS A 410 -5.24 11.69 -1.78
N ILE A 411 -6.36 10.97 -1.68
CA ILE A 411 -6.42 9.61 -1.12
C ILE A 411 -6.71 8.63 -2.26
N LYS A 412 -6.01 7.49 -2.28
CA LYS A 412 -6.36 6.40 -3.21
C LYS A 412 -7.80 5.97 -2.95
N PHE A 413 -8.62 5.86 -3.99
CA PHE A 413 -10.01 5.46 -3.79
C PHE A 413 -10.12 4.07 -3.14
N SER A 414 -9.18 3.14 -3.41
CA SER A 414 -9.16 1.84 -2.73
C SER A 414 -9.05 1.99 -1.22
N HIS A 415 -8.26 2.94 -0.71
CA HIS A 415 -8.16 3.20 0.73
C HIS A 415 -9.47 3.79 1.29
N ILE A 416 -10.17 4.64 0.52
CA ILE A 416 -11.50 5.15 0.90
C ILE A 416 -12.50 3.98 0.97
N LEU A 417 -12.47 3.09 -0.02
CA LEU A 417 -13.35 1.91 -0.05
C LEU A 417 -13.03 0.95 1.12
N ILE A 418 -11.75 0.74 1.48
CA ILE A 418 -11.42 -0.14 2.61
C ILE A 418 -11.84 0.55 3.93
N GLY A 419 -11.67 1.87 4.03
CA GLY A 419 -12.20 2.65 5.15
C GLY A 419 -13.72 2.54 5.29
N LEU A 420 -14.46 2.58 4.17
CA LEU A 420 -15.89 2.30 4.14
C LEU A 420 -16.22 0.88 4.61
N ALA A 421 -15.50 -0.14 4.13
CA ALA A 421 -15.72 -1.51 4.57
C ALA A 421 -15.45 -1.68 6.07
N ALA A 422 -14.42 -1.02 6.59
CA ALA A 422 -14.11 -1.02 8.01
C ALA A 422 -15.22 -0.34 8.83
N TYR A 423 -15.76 0.79 8.36
CA TYR A 423 -16.94 1.41 8.94
C TYR A 423 -18.15 0.46 8.96
N GLU A 424 -18.44 -0.23 7.85
CA GLU A 424 -19.55 -1.18 7.78
C GLU A 424 -19.41 -2.31 8.81
N VAL A 425 -18.22 -2.91 8.88
CA VAL A 425 -17.89 -3.99 9.83
C VAL A 425 -17.97 -3.52 11.28
N CYS A 426 -17.37 -2.37 11.59
CA CYS A 426 -17.36 -1.82 12.95
C CYS A 426 -18.74 -1.30 13.39
N LEU A 427 -19.59 -0.89 12.45
CA LEU A 427 -21.00 -0.62 12.75
C LEU A 427 -21.74 -1.93 13.02
N ASP A 428 -21.53 -2.99 12.22
CA ASP A 428 -22.21 -4.29 12.40
C ASP A 428 -21.91 -4.98 13.72
N ASN A 429 -20.69 -4.86 14.21
CA ASN A 429 -20.29 -5.46 15.48
C ASN A 429 -20.49 -4.55 16.70
N GLY A 430 -20.96 -3.31 16.50
CA GLY A 430 -21.22 -2.34 17.57
C GLY A 430 -19.99 -1.60 18.11
N THR A 431 -18.82 -1.76 17.50
CA THR A 431 -17.61 -0.99 17.86
C THR A 431 -17.75 0.49 17.50
N LEU A 432 -18.50 0.81 16.44
CA LEU A 432 -18.88 2.18 16.07
C LEU A 432 -20.36 2.42 16.31
N LEU A 433 -20.67 3.61 16.82
CA LEU A 433 -22.03 4.11 16.99
C LEU A 433 -22.27 5.27 16.03
N VAL A 434 -23.51 5.41 15.54
CA VAL A 434 -23.89 6.48 14.60
C VAL A 434 -23.57 7.86 15.18
N GLU A 435 -23.81 8.06 16.47
CA GLU A 435 -23.53 9.30 17.20
C GLU A 435 -22.05 9.70 17.21
N ASN A 436 -21.14 8.74 17.04
CA ASN A 436 -19.69 9.00 17.02
C ASN A 436 -19.16 9.34 15.63
N ILE A 437 -19.89 8.98 14.57
CA ILE A 437 -19.41 9.08 13.19
C ILE A 437 -20.25 10.01 12.32
N TRP A 438 -21.44 10.42 12.78
CA TRP A 438 -22.34 11.27 12.03
C TRP A 438 -22.35 12.70 12.55
N HIS A 439 -21.77 13.61 11.78
CA HIS A 439 -21.79 15.05 12.03
C HIS A 439 -22.40 15.77 10.82
N GLU A 440 -23.55 16.41 11.01
CA GLU A 440 -24.31 17.05 9.92
C GLU A 440 -23.49 18.10 9.16
N THR A 441 -22.72 18.92 9.88
CA THR A 441 -21.84 19.94 9.27
C THR A 441 -20.77 19.31 8.39
N GLN A 442 -20.12 18.23 8.84
CA GLN A 442 -19.11 17.53 8.04
C GLN A 442 -19.73 16.83 6.83
N PHE A 443 -20.94 16.27 6.98
CA PHE A 443 -21.70 15.72 5.86
C PHE A 443 -21.98 16.77 4.78
N GLU A 444 -22.47 17.95 5.18
CA GLU A 444 -22.72 19.07 4.26
C GLU A 444 -21.45 19.53 3.54
N GLU A 445 -20.34 19.66 4.26
CA GLU A 445 -19.03 20.01 3.71
C GLU A 445 -18.57 18.98 2.66
N VAL A 446 -18.68 17.69 2.96
CA VAL A 446 -18.32 16.61 2.02
C VAL A 446 -19.20 16.65 0.78
N CYS A 447 -20.52 16.85 0.93
CA CYS A 447 -21.41 17.02 -0.21
C CYS A 447 -21.01 18.20 -1.09
N GLN A 448 -20.66 19.35 -0.49
CA GLN A 448 -20.20 20.53 -1.23
C GLN A 448 -18.91 20.24 -2.01
N VAL A 449 -17.91 19.62 -1.38
CA VAL A 449 -16.66 19.23 -2.03
C VAL A 449 -16.91 18.32 -3.25
N LEU A 450 -17.76 17.30 -3.10
CA LEU A 450 -18.12 16.41 -4.21
C LEU A 450 -18.86 17.15 -5.33
N PHE A 451 -19.75 18.09 -5.00
CA PHE A 451 -20.44 18.91 -5.99
C PHE A 451 -19.49 19.83 -6.77
N GLU A 452 -18.52 20.43 -6.10
CA GLU A 452 -17.54 21.30 -6.72
C GLU A 452 -16.60 20.53 -7.65
N GLU A 453 -16.06 19.40 -7.21
CA GLU A 453 -15.20 18.56 -8.05
C GLU A 453 -15.96 17.97 -9.24
N ALA A 454 -17.21 17.53 -9.06
CA ALA A 454 -18.03 17.05 -10.18
C ALA A 454 -18.33 18.16 -11.20
N ARG A 455 -18.63 19.39 -10.75
CA ARG A 455 -18.85 20.55 -11.63
C ARG A 455 -17.61 20.93 -12.42
N ARG A 456 -16.41 20.72 -11.86
CA ARG A 456 -15.15 20.99 -12.56
C ARG A 456 -14.92 20.04 -13.75
N LEU A 457 -15.47 18.82 -13.67
CA LEU A 457 -15.23 17.75 -14.65
C LEU A 457 -16.36 17.58 -15.67
N GLY A 458 -17.59 17.97 -15.34
CA GLY A 458 -18.76 17.91 -16.24
C GLY A 458 -18.94 19.17 -17.08
#